data_AF-A0A5N6GJ64-F1
#
_entry.id   AF-A0A5N6GJ64-F1
#
_cell.length_a   1.000
_cell.length_b   1.000
_cell.length_c   1.000
_cell.angle_alpha   90.00
_cell.angle_beta   90.00
_cell.angle_gamma   90.00
#
_symmetry.space_group_name_H-M   'P 1'
#
loop_
_entity.id
_entity.type
_entity.pdbx_description
1 polymer ?
#
loop_
_entity_poly.entity_id
_entity_poly.type
_entity_poly.pdbx_seq_one_letter_code
_entity_poly.pdbx_strand_id
1 'polypeptide(L)'
;MIMTFLMKRKNGRKPPLPYTASPLELLWADILLVLRSLWSLPGILLPLTPSDELCELYPSTENMANVVAHVCLALSQVAFLLSVLGCFFLMVPALWISLYVAAFVWVNRVICALIFNNADEVLESKVPIEERPEHERERWIFINGVAVGHYWLQNNIDRLAYTFGRKIIGVHNPTDGIVFDVIECLIQRNFTFATPDTRDGYAITKATLLNPKYEKVVLILHSQGGIEGSLIIDWLLDELPENVLRKLEVYTFGNAANHFNNPYKSLLGSGETPASDSTISNQDALVQAEKSVLHIEHYVNAFDFVCVWGVLQFARVPNRYMGRIFVRSGSGHQLNQHYLNTMFTLGPDRRVLDTNKFMEMGARTVEYEKILPKHVRHKRNEVLVTNKRPSDRDRTVQSGLENQHEQRPLKVKDLSRLWQYRNGGSPVDG
;
A
#
# COMPACT_ATOMS: atom_id res chain seq x y z
N MET A 1 28.51 23.02 -15.69
CA MET A 1 27.54 21.99 -16.11
C MET A 1 26.66 21.59 -14.92
N ILE A 2 25.96 22.56 -14.30
CA ILE A 2 25.04 22.37 -13.16
C ILE A 2 23.87 23.34 -13.36
N MET A 3 23.15 23.21 -14.48
CA MET A 3 22.10 24.17 -14.81
C MET A 3 20.98 23.56 -15.65
N THR A 4 20.35 22.51 -15.14
CA THR A 4 19.10 21.99 -15.72
C THR A 4 18.24 21.25 -14.70
N PHE A 5 17.88 21.89 -13.58
CA PHE A 5 16.86 21.34 -12.68
C PHE A 5 15.81 22.33 -12.16
N LEU A 6 15.69 23.49 -12.81
CA LEU A 6 14.63 24.45 -12.48
C LEU A 6 13.54 24.46 -13.57
N MET A 7 12.85 23.33 -13.72
CA MET A 7 11.50 23.36 -14.26
C MET A 7 10.59 24.01 -13.22
N LYS A 8 10.41 25.32 -13.35
CA LYS A 8 9.44 26.13 -12.61
C LYS A 8 8.04 25.61 -12.94
N ARG A 9 7.52 24.66 -12.15
CA ARG A 9 6.14 24.14 -12.29
C ARG A 9 5.17 25.30 -12.03
N LYS A 10 4.22 25.48 -12.93
CA LYS A 10 3.22 26.57 -13.00
C LYS A 10 2.20 26.62 -11.84
N ASN A 11 2.39 25.83 -10.79
CA ASN A 11 1.59 25.85 -9.57
C ASN A 11 2.52 26.17 -8.41
N GLY A 12 2.27 27.26 -7.68
CA GLY A 12 3.12 27.77 -6.59
C GLY A 12 3.30 26.88 -5.35
N ARG A 13 3.15 25.55 -5.46
CA ARG A 13 3.52 24.58 -4.42
C ARG A 13 4.96 24.12 -4.65
N LYS A 14 5.83 24.39 -3.67
CA LYS A 14 7.18 23.82 -3.62
C LYS A 14 7.08 22.28 -3.67
N PRO A 15 7.97 21.59 -4.41
CA PRO A 15 8.01 20.13 -4.37
C PRO A 15 8.30 19.63 -2.95
N PRO A 16 7.91 18.40 -2.59
CA PRO A 16 8.35 17.76 -1.36
C PRO A 16 9.88 17.78 -1.25
N LEU A 17 10.38 17.75 -0.01
CA LEU A 17 11.81 17.65 0.25
C LEU A 17 12.43 16.42 -0.45
N PRO A 18 13.69 16.48 -0.87
CA PRO A 18 14.38 15.30 -1.36
C PRO A 18 14.44 14.24 -0.25
N TYR A 19 14.37 12.96 -0.62
CA TYR A 19 14.38 11.84 0.32
C TYR A 19 15.69 11.79 1.15
N THR A 20 16.76 12.40 0.60
CA THR A 20 18.06 12.53 1.24
C THR A 20 18.19 13.79 2.12
N ALA A 21 17.10 14.53 2.38
CA ALA A 21 17.12 15.64 3.32
C ALA A 21 17.32 15.14 4.76
N SER A 22 17.59 16.05 5.70
CA SER A 22 17.72 15.68 7.10
C SER A 22 16.45 14.99 7.60
N PRO A 23 16.54 13.86 8.33
CA PRO A 23 15.38 13.16 8.89
C PRO A 23 14.46 14.07 9.72
N LEU A 24 15.04 15.03 10.46
CA LEU A 24 14.28 16.00 11.24
C LEU A 24 13.51 17.00 10.37
N GLU A 25 14.08 17.42 9.23
CA GLU A 25 13.40 18.29 8.28
C GLU A 25 12.27 17.55 7.56
N LEU A 26 12.50 16.28 7.20
CA LEU A 26 11.50 15.39 6.62
C LEU A 26 10.34 15.18 7.60
N LEU A 27 10.64 14.83 8.86
CA LEU A 27 9.65 14.68 9.91
C LEU A 27 8.82 15.96 10.07
N TRP A 28 9.46 17.13 10.15
CA TRP A 28 8.75 18.39 10.29
C TRP A 28 7.85 18.71 9.09
N ALA A 29 8.35 18.48 7.87
CA ALA A 29 7.58 18.68 6.65
C ALA A 29 6.35 17.75 6.61
N ASP A 30 6.50 16.51 7.07
CA ASP A 30 5.44 15.52 7.13
C ASP A 30 4.42 15.79 8.25
N ILE A 31 4.85 16.26 9.42
CA ILE A 31 3.94 16.74 10.48
C ILE A 31 3.06 17.86 9.91
N LEU A 32 3.65 18.85 9.23
CA LEU A 32 2.90 19.92 8.59
C LEU A 32 1.98 19.42 7.47
N LEU A 33 2.38 18.37 6.75
CA LEU A 33 1.56 17.73 5.72
C LEU A 33 0.34 17.02 6.33
N VAL A 34 0.53 16.27 7.41
CA VAL A 34 -0.53 15.60 8.16
C VAL A 34 -1.54 16.63 8.70
N LEU A 35 -1.05 17.69 9.36
CA LEU A 35 -1.90 18.78 9.87
C LEU A 35 -2.70 19.45 8.74
N ARG A 36 -2.09 19.70 7.58
CA ARG A 36 -2.78 20.25 6.40
C ARG A 36 -3.77 19.28 5.76
N SER A 37 -3.70 18.00 6.11
CA SER A 37 -4.53 16.93 5.55
C SER A 37 -5.66 16.51 6.49
N LEU A 38 -5.79 17.11 7.68
CA LEU A 38 -6.85 16.79 8.65
C LEU A 38 -8.28 16.92 8.08
N TRP A 39 -8.47 17.73 7.02
CA TRP A 39 -9.76 17.83 6.33
C TRP A 39 -10.25 16.49 5.74
N SER A 40 -9.35 15.55 5.43
CA SER A 40 -9.70 14.21 4.91
C SER A 40 -9.80 13.14 5.99
N LEU A 41 -9.60 13.49 7.27
CA LEU A 41 -9.65 12.55 8.40
C LEU A 41 -10.99 11.80 8.50
N PRO A 42 -12.18 12.42 8.28
CA PRO A 42 -13.44 11.67 8.25
C PRO A 42 -13.48 10.58 7.16
N GLY A 43 -12.68 10.74 6.11
CA GLY A 43 -12.52 9.79 5.02
C GLY A 43 -11.78 8.50 5.41
N ILE A 44 -11.28 8.38 6.65
CA ILE A 44 -10.78 7.09 7.17
C ILE A 44 -11.94 6.10 7.35
N LEU A 45 -13.06 6.59 7.91
CA LEU A 45 -14.23 5.79 8.27
C LEU A 45 -15.35 5.86 7.22
N LEU A 46 -15.46 6.97 6.49
CA LEU A 46 -16.52 7.16 5.51
C LEU A 46 -16.12 6.66 4.12
N PRO A 47 -17.01 5.97 3.38
CA PRO A 47 -18.42 5.70 3.70
C PRO A 47 -18.67 4.43 4.53
N LEU A 48 -19.71 4.45 5.36
CA LEU A 48 -20.11 3.32 6.22
C LEU A 48 -20.89 2.20 5.50
N THR A 49 -20.91 2.14 4.17
CA THR A 49 -21.84 1.27 3.41
C THR A 49 -21.15 0.49 2.28
N PRO A 50 -21.57 -0.76 1.96
CA PRO A 50 -22.10 -1.81 2.84
C PRO A 50 -20.96 -2.61 3.49
N SER A 51 -21.21 -3.06 4.72
CA SER A 51 -20.27 -3.81 5.54
C SER A 51 -20.66 -5.30 5.50
N ASP A 52 -19.75 -6.15 5.03
CA ASP A 52 -19.84 -7.60 5.26
C ASP A 52 -19.33 -7.94 6.67
N GLU A 53 -19.56 -9.17 7.13
CA GLU A 53 -19.16 -9.62 8.48
C GLU A 53 -17.65 -9.56 8.75
N LEU A 54 -16.82 -9.62 7.70
CA LEU A 54 -15.35 -9.55 7.81
C LEU A 54 -14.86 -8.09 7.79
N CYS A 55 -15.73 -7.11 7.57
CA CYS A 55 -15.35 -5.70 7.57
C CYS A 55 -15.07 -5.19 8.98
N GLU A 56 -14.12 -4.26 9.06
CA GLU A 56 -13.61 -3.69 10.30
C GLU A 56 -14.69 -2.90 11.06
N LEU A 57 -15.65 -2.27 10.35
CA LEU A 57 -16.76 -1.51 10.97
C LEU A 57 -18.11 -2.23 10.91
N TYR A 58 -18.12 -3.55 10.66
CA TYR A 58 -19.35 -4.34 10.77
C TYR A 58 -19.84 -4.31 12.23
N PRO A 59 -21.15 -4.13 12.51
CA PRO A 59 -21.65 -4.00 13.87
C PRO A 59 -21.71 -5.35 14.64
N SER A 60 -20.57 -6.03 14.78
CA SER A 60 -20.37 -7.14 15.71
C SER A 60 -19.94 -6.63 17.08
N THR A 61 -20.09 -7.46 18.11
CA THR A 61 -19.68 -7.15 19.48
C THR A 61 -18.18 -6.88 19.55
N GLU A 62 -17.38 -7.68 18.86
CA GLU A 62 -15.92 -7.60 18.81
C GLU A 62 -15.46 -6.32 18.09
N ASN A 63 -16.05 -5.99 16.95
CA ASN A 63 -15.74 -4.75 16.24
C ASN A 63 -16.14 -3.53 17.07
N MET A 64 -17.32 -3.56 17.69
CA MET A 64 -17.78 -2.45 18.52
C MET A 64 -16.87 -2.26 19.75
N ALA A 65 -16.44 -3.35 20.38
CA ALA A 65 -15.47 -3.29 21.48
C ALA A 65 -14.14 -2.70 21.02
N ASN A 66 -13.59 -3.14 19.88
CA ASN A 66 -12.35 -2.60 19.31
C ASN A 66 -12.46 -1.12 18.97
N VAL A 67 -13.56 -0.71 18.32
CA VAL A 67 -13.81 0.70 17.99
C VAL A 67 -13.89 1.55 19.25
N VAL A 68 -14.64 1.12 20.27
CA VAL A 68 -14.75 1.84 21.55
C VAL A 68 -13.39 1.93 22.24
N ALA A 69 -12.63 0.84 22.29
CA ALA A 69 -11.29 0.82 22.88
C ALA A 69 -10.34 1.80 22.16
N HIS A 70 -10.33 1.80 20.82
CA HIS A 70 -9.53 2.76 20.05
C HIS A 70 -9.97 4.21 20.25
N VAL A 71 -11.27 4.49 20.37
CA VAL A 71 -11.77 5.85 20.67
C VAL A 71 -11.32 6.30 22.06
N CYS A 72 -11.47 5.44 23.08
CA CYS A 72 -11.02 5.73 24.43
C CYS A 72 -9.49 5.97 24.49
N LEU A 73 -8.70 5.15 23.79
CA LEU A 73 -7.26 5.31 23.69
C LEU A 73 -6.88 6.58 22.94
N ALA A 74 -7.53 6.90 21.82
CA ALA A 74 -7.25 8.12 21.09
C ALA A 74 -7.51 9.36 21.95
N LEU A 75 -8.60 9.39 22.72
CA LEU A 75 -8.89 10.48 23.65
C LEU A 75 -7.85 10.57 24.77
N SER A 76 -7.45 9.44 25.37
CA SER A 76 -6.44 9.44 26.44
C SER A 76 -5.05 9.82 25.93
N GLN A 77 -4.66 9.38 24.74
CA GLN A 77 -3.39 9.70 24.08
C GLN A 77 -3.32 11.19 23.71
N VAL A 78 -4.39 11.76 23.18
CA VAL A 78 -4.45 13.21 22.93
C VAL A 78 -4.35 13.98 24.24
N ALA A 79 -5.10 13.59 25.28
CA ALA A 79 -5.03 14.23 26.58
C ALA A 79 -3.62 14.14 27.20
N PHE A 80 -2.95 13.00 27.04
CA PHE A 80 -1.56 12.80 27.46
C PHE A 80 -0.58 13.69 26.69
N LEU A 81 -0.68 13.80 25.37
CA LEU A 81 0.20 14.69 24.60
C LEU A 81 0.01 16.16 25.00
N LEU A 82 -1.23 16.58 25.25
CA LEU A 82 -1.54 17.91 25.75
C LEU A 82 -1.02 18.13 27.18
N SER A 83 -1.09 17.12 28.05
CA SER A 83 -0.59 17.24 29.43
C SER A 83 0.93 17.34 29.46
N VAL A 84 1.66 16.60 28.63
CA VAL A 84 3.12 16.70 28.49
C VAL A 84 3.52 18.11 28.04
N LEU A 85 2.80 18.68 27.06
CA LEU A 85 3.01 20.06 26.62
C LEU A 85 2.73 21.06 27.76
N GLY A 86 1.66 20.83 28.54
CA GLY A 86 1.36 21.61 29.74
C GLY A 86 2.46 21.55 30.80
N CYS A 87 2.98 20.36 31.10
CA CYS A 87 4.10 20.16 32.03
C CYS A 87 5.35 20.93 31.60
N PHE A 88 5.63 20.98 30.30
CA PHE A 88 6.72 21.76 29.75
C PHE A 88 6.55 23.26 30.01
N PHE A 89 5.36 23.82 29.73
CA PHE A 89 5.08 25.25 29.99
C PHE A 89 5.02 25.61 31.47
N LEU A 90 4.65 24.66 32.34
CA LEU A 90 4.66 24.82 33.80
C LEU A 90 6.03 24.58 34.42
N MET A 91 7.07 24.34 33.60
CA MET A 91 8.45 24.11 34.05
C MET A 91 8.57 22.96 35.06
N VAL A 92 7.76 21.91 34.91
CA VAL A 92 7.87 20.68 35.72
C VAL A 92 9.27 20.09 35.49
N PRO A 93 9.99 19.65 36.55
CA PRO A 93 11.34 19.14 36.38
C PRO A 93 11.38 17.96 35.39
N ALA A 94 12.38 17.96 34.50
CA ALA A 94 12.45 17.04 33.37
C ALA A 94 12.36 15.56 33.79
N LEU A 95 12.97 15.19 34.93
CA LEU A 95 12.90 13.84 35.47
C LEU A 95 11.45 13.37 35.71
N TRP A 96 10.59 14.25 36.25
CA TRP A 96 9.19 13.91 36.50
C TRP A 96 8.39 13.77 35.21
N ILE A 97 8.67 14.62 34.21
CA ILE A 97 8.09 14.49 32.87
C ILE A 97 8.51 13.14 32.26
N SER A 98 9.79 12.78 32.34
CA SER A 98 10.30 11.51 31.82
C SER A 98 9.66 10.30 32.50
N LEU A 99 9.55 10.30 33.83
CA LEU A 99 8.88 9.23 34.59
C LEU A 99 7.40 9.12 34.23
N TYR A 100 6.70 10.25 34.10
CA TYR A 100 5.30 10.29 33.68
C TYR A 100 5.11 9.72 32.27
N VAL A 101 5.92 10.16 31.31
CA VAL A 101 5.89 9.67 29.93
C VAL A 101 6.17 8.17 29.89
N ALA A 102 7.21 7.71 30.57
CA ALA A 102 7.55 6.28 30.61
C ALA A 102 6.42 5.45 31.22
N ALA A 103 5.83 5.91 32.33
CA ALA A 103 4.71 5.23 32.97
C ALA A 103 3.47 5.18 32.06
N PHE A 104 3.10 6.29 31.44
CA PHE A 104 1.93 6.34 30.55
C PHE A 104 2.13 5.44 29.33
N VAL A 105 3.29 5.53 28.67
CA VAL A 105 3.61 4.68 27.52
C VAL A 105 3.57 3.21 27.94
N TRP A 106 4.19 2.84 29.05
CA TRP A 106 4.16 1.46 29.55
C TRP A 106 2.73 0.97 29.79
N VAL A 107 1.89 1.74 30.50
CA VAL A 107 0.48 1.39 30.73
C VAL A 107 -0.29 1.26 29.41
N ASN A 108 -0.09 2.19 28.47
CA ASN A 108 -0.72 2.13 27.14
C ASN A 108 -0.35 0.83 26.41
N ARG A 109 0.93 0.46 26.39
CA ARG A 109 1.40 -0.78 25.73
C ARG A 109 0.82 -2.02 26.38
N VAL A 110 0.75 -2.06 27.71
CA VAL A 110 0.10 -3.17 28.43
C VAL A 110 -1.37 -3.28 28.07
N ILE A 111 -2.12 -2.16 28.03
CA ILE A 111 -3.51 -2.17 27.62
C ILE A 111 -3.66 -2.66 26.17
N CYS A 112 -2.84 -2.16 25.26
CA CYS A 112 -2.91 -2.56 23.85
C CYS A 112 -2.54 -4.05 23.65
N ALA A 113 -1.55 -4.56 24.39
CA ALA A 113 -1.22 -5.99 24.41
C ALA A 113 -2.38 -6.85 24.95
N LEU A 114 -3.11 -6.39 25.96
CA LEU A 114 -4.23 -7.16 26.51
C LEU A 114 -5.48 -7.13 25.63
N ILE A 115 -5.72 -6.03 24.92
CA ILE A 115 -6.96 -5.83 24.13
C ILE A 115 -6.78 -6.25 22.68
N PHE A 116 -5.66 -5.91 22.04
CA PHE A 116 -5.49 -5.99 20.59
C PHE A 116 -4.40 -6.97 20.13
N ASN A 117 -3.27 -7.02 20.84
CA ASN A 117 -2.06 -7.67 20.33
C ASN A 117 -1.81 -8.98 21.06
N ASN A 118 -1.94 -10.11 20.37
CA ASN A 118 -1.57 -11.41 20.93
C ASN A 118 -0.06 -11.66 20.78
N ALA A 119 0.43 -12.73 21.42
CA ALA A 119 1.82 -13.15 21.29
C ALA A 119 2.17 -13.71 19.89
N ASP A 120 1.17 -14.11 19.11
CA ASP A 120 1.35 -14.60 17.74
C ASP A 120 1.56 -13.44 16.78
N GLU A 121 2.82 -13.20 16.40
CA GLU A 121 3.21 -12.14 15.45
C GLU A 121 2.92 -12.51 13.99
N VAL A 122 2.65 -13.79 13.70
CA VAL A 122 2.34 -14.30 12.36
C VAL A 122 1.09 -15.18 12.41
N LEU A 123 0.08 -14.81 11.64
CA LEU A 123 -1.18 -15.51 11.52
C LEU A 123 -1.31 -16.18 10.15
N GLU A 124 -2.16 -17.19 10.05
CA GLU A 124 -2.57 -17.76 8.77
C GLU A 124 -4.10 -17.68 8.62
N SER A 125 -4.57 -17.50 7.38
CA SER A 125 -6.00 -17.50 7.07
C SER A 125 -6.64 -18.83 7.45
N LYS A 126 -7.83 -18.79 8.06
CA LYS A 126 -8.54 -19.97 8.64
C LYS A 126 -9.74 -20.44 7.82
N VAL A 127 -10.01 -19.79 6.70
CA VAL A 127 -11.16 -20.07 5.84
C VAL A 127 -10.95 -21.33 4.99
N PRO A 128 -12.01 -22.07 4.63
CA PRO A 128 -11.90 -23.21 3.73
C PRO A 128 -11.57 -22.72 2.32
N ILE A 129 -10.45 -23.20 1.77
CA ILE A 129 -10.00 -22.91 0.42
C ILE A 129 -9.88 -24.23 -0.33
N GLU A 130 -10.36 -24.27 -1.57
CA GLU A 130 -10.11 -25.39 -2.47
C GLU A 130 -8.61 -25.39 -2.84
N GLU A 131 -7.87 -26.35 -2.30
CA GLU A 131 -6.47 -26.53 -2.65
C GLU A 131 -6.35 -26.99 -4.10
N ARG A 132 -5.56 -26.25 -4.89
CA ARG A 132 -5.26 -26.60 -6.28
C ARG A 132 -3.76 -26.83 -6.43
N PRO A 133 -3.33 -27.89 -7.14
CA PRO A 133 -1.91 -28.18 -7.31
C PRO A 133 -1.11 -27.01 -7.90
N GLU A 134 -1.72 -26.22 -8.79
CA GLU A 134 -1.10 -25.03 -9.37
C GLU A 134 -0.77 -23.93 -8.33
N HIS A 135 -1.46 -23.89 -7.19
CA HIS A 135 -1.27 -22.87 -6.16
C HIS A 135 -0.20 -23.25 -5.13
N GLU A 136 0.25 -24.51 -5.09
CA GLU A 136 1.21 -25.00 -4.08
C GLU A 136 2.60 -24.33 -4.18
N ARG A 137 2.88 -23.76 -5.35
CA ARG A 137 4.14 -23.09 -5.70
C ARG A 137 4.06 -21.56 -5.52
N GLU A 138 2.94 -21.07 -5.00
CA GLU A 138 2.73 -19.66 -4.66
C GLU A 138 2.73 -19.49 -3.14
N ARG A 139 3.22 -18.34 -2.65
CA ARG A 139 3.08 -17.97 -1.25
C ARG A 139 2.66 -16.50 -1.14
N TRP A 140 1.65 -16.25 -0.32
CA TRP A 140 1.03 -14.94 -0.17
C TRP A 140 1.24 -14.43 1.25
N ILE A 141 1.78 -13.23 1.36
CA ILE A 141 2.14 -12.56 2.60
C ILE A 141 1.38 -11.23 2.65
N PHE A 142 0.77 -10.94 3.78
CA PHE A 142 0.04 -9.71 4.03
C PHE A 142 0.62 -8.98 5.24
N ILE A 143 0.76 -7.67 5.15
CA ILE A 143 1.16 -6.80 6.26
C ILE A 143 0.11 -5.71 6.45
N ASN A 144 -0.45 -5.63 7.66
CA ASN A 144 -1.53 -4.70 7.99
C ASN A 144 -1.05 -3.26 8.24
N GLY A 145 -2.04 -2.38 8.44
CA GLY A 145 -1.85 -0.98 8.81
C GLY A 145 -1.96 -0.70 10.29
N VAL A 146 -1.90 0.59 10.61
CA VAL A 146 -2.18 1.14 11.94
C VAL A 146 -3.56 0.74 12.46
N ALA A 147 -3.69 0.70 13.79
CA ALA A 147 -4.95 0.44 14.48
C ALA A 147 -5.60 -0.90 14.10
N VAL A 148 -4.81 -1.90 13.75
CA VAL A 148 -5.29 -3.26 13.45
C VAL A 148 -4.78 -4.21 14.52
N GLY A 149 -5.69 -4.65 15.39
CA GLY A 149 -5.43 -5.75 16.32
C GLY A 149 -5.55 -7.13 15.65
N HIS A 150 -5.21 -8.18 16.39
CA HIS A 150 -5.21 -9.57 15.92
C HIS A 150 -6.56 -10.00 15.33
N TYR A 151 -7.68 -9.55 15.90
CA TYR A 151 -9.02 -9.85 15.38
C TYR A 151 -9.25 -9.26 13.97
N TRP A 152 -8.90 -8.00 13.75
CA TRP A 152 -9.02 -7.36 12.43
C TRP A 152 -8.03 -7.94 11.43
N LEU A 153 -6.80 -8.24 11.85
CA LEU A 153 -5.81 -8.92 11.00
C LEU A 153 -6.35 -10.28 10.51
N GLN A 154 -6.93 -11.10 11.41
CA GLN A 154 -7.54 -12.37 11.02
C GLN A 154 -8.65 -12.16 9.97
N ASN A 155 -9.54 -11.20 10.20
CA ASN A 155 -10.59 -10.87 9.24
C ASN A 155 -10.02 -10.38 7.90
N ASN A 156 -8.92 -9.63 7.90
CA ASN A 156 -8.25 -9.18 6.68
C ASN A 156 -7.68 -10.37 5.89
N ILE A 157 -6.91 -11.25 6.51
CA ILE A 157 -6.31 -12.40 5.81
C ILE A 157 -7.37 -13.41 5.36
N ASP A 158 -8.44 -13.59 6.12
CA ASP A 158 -9.58 -14.44 5.74
C ASP A 158 -10.33 -13.85 4.54
N ARG A 159 -10.55 -12.52 4.53
CA ARG A 159 -11.16 -11.82 3.40
C ARG A 159 -10.30 -11.90 2.14
N LEU A 160 -8.98 -11.76 2.27
CA LEU A 160 -8.02 -11.93 1.17
C LEU A 160 -8.02 -13.38 0.66
N ALA A 161 -8.06 -14.37 1.56
CA ALA A 161 -8.13 -15.78 1.22
C ALA A 161 -9.40 -16.14 0.43
N TYR A 162 -10.58 -15.67 0.86
CA TYR A 162 -11.81 -15.81 0.07
C TYR A 162 -11.70 -15.13 -1.31
N THR A 163 -11.05 -13.97 -1.37
CA THR A 163 -10.92 -13.19 -2.61
C THR A 163 -10.10 -13.92 -3.65
N PHE A 164 -8.93 -14.42 -3.25
CA PHE A 164 -7.92 -14.93 -4.17
C PHE A 164 -7.89 -16.45 -4.22
N GLY A 165 -8.53 -17.17 -3.30
CA GLY A 165 -8.48 -18.63 -3.26
C GLY A 165 -7.08 -19.17 -2.94
N ARG A 166 -6.29 -18.42 -2.15
CA ARG A 166 -4.97 -18.83 -1.65
C ARG A 166 -4.90 -18.64 -0.14
N LYS A 167 -4.11 -19.49 0.51
CA LYS A 167 -3.77 -19.31 1.91
C LYS A 167 -2.90 -18.07 2.07
N ILE A 168 -3.28 -17.18 2.99
CA ILE A 168 -2.59 -15.91 3.24
C ILE A 168 -1.91 -15.98 4.61
N ILE A 169 -0.62 -15.65 4.65
CA ILE A 169 0.10 -15.38 5.90
C ILE A 169 -0.07 -13.90 6.23
N GLY A 170 -0.51 -13.56 7.44
CA GLY A 170 -0.49 -12.20 7.95
C GLY A 170 0.70 -12.00 8.88
N VAL A 171 1.59 -11.06 8.55
CA VAL A 171 2.59 -10.54 9.49
C VAL A 171 1.93 -9.40 10.24
N HIS A 172 1.80 -9.54 11.56
CA HIS A 172 1.08 -8.58 12.39
C HIS A 172 1.99 -7.38 12.66
N ASN A 173 1.56 -6.21 12.17
CA ASN A 173 2.02 -4.92 12.69
C ASN A 173 1.14 -4.55 13.91
N PRO A 174 1.65 -4.66 15.15
CA PRO A 174 0.86 -4.44 16.36
C PRO A 174 0.47 -2.97 16.52
N THR A 175 -0.68 -2.70 17.14
CA THR A 175 -1.14 -1.33 17.38
C THR A 175 -0.86 -0.90 18.82
N ASP A 176 -0.32 0.30 19.01
CA ASP A 176 -0.25 1.00 20.29
C ASP A 176 -1.36 2.08 20.40
N GLY A 177 -2.34 2.04 19.50
CA GLY A 177 -3.49 2.94 19.39
C GLY A 177 -3.27 4.04 18.34
N ILE A 178 -4.36 4.47 17.69
CA ILE A 178 -4.36 5.31 16.47
C ILE A 178 -3.41 6.51 16.55
N VAL A 179 -3.34 7.23 17.68
CA VAL A 179 -2.53 8.45 17.78
C VAL A 179 -1.04 8.11 17.85
N PHE A 180 -0.68 7.10 18.64
CA PHE A 180 0.71 6.64 18.76
C PHE A 180 1.17 5.94 17.49
N ASP A 181 0.31 5.16 16.83
CA ASP A 181 0.61 4.55 15.54
C ASP A 181 0.88 5.61 14.47
N VAL A 182 0.13 6.72 14.42
CA VAL A 182 0.42 7.82 13.48
C VAL A 182 1.77 8.49 13.79
N ILE A 183 2.15 8.62 15.07
CA ILE A 183 3.47 9.13 15.45
C ILE A 183 4.57 8.16 15.00
N GLU A 184 4.38 6.86 15.25
CA GLU A 184 5.31 5.82 14.80
C GLU A 184 5.45 5.83 13.28
N CYS A 185 4.35 5.83 12.52
CA CYS A 185 4.31 6.00 11.07
C CYS A 185 5.24 7.14 10.59
N LEU A 186 5.13 8.31 11.23
CA LEU A 186 5.93 9.48 10.88
C LEU A 186 7.41 9.27 11.20
N ILE A 187 7.74 8.64 12.32
CA ILE A 187 9.12 8.31 12.69
C ILE A 187 9.69 7.27 11.72
N GLN A 188 8.99 6.15 11.55
CA GLN A 188 9.36 5.01 10.69
C GLN A 188 9.74 5.48 9.28
N ARG A 189 8.85 6.26 8.66
CA ARG A 189 9.00 6.75 7.29
C ARG A 189 10.09 7.82 7.11
N ASN A 190 10.35 8.64 8.12
CA ASN A 190 11.29 9.78 8.00
C ASN A 190 12.69 9.46 8.52
N PHE A 191 12.82 8.49 9.42
CA PHE A 191 14.10 8.01 9.94
C PHE A 191 14.54 6.69 9.32
N THR A 192 13.74 6.11 8.41
CA THR A 192 13.95 4.74 7.91
C THR A 192 14.09 3.74 9.06
N PHE A 193 13.35 3.99 10.14
CA PHE A 193 13.42 3.17 11.34
C PHE A 193 12.66 1.88 11.09
N ALA A 194 13.38 0.77 10.97
CA ALA A 194 12.75 -0.52 10.84
C ALA A 194 12.22 -1.01 12.20
N THR A 195 10.92 -1.23 12.27
CA THR A 195 10.23 -1.83 13.42
C THR A 195 10.41 -3.36 13.42
N PRO A 196 10.13 -4.07 14.53
CA PRO A 196 10.23 -5.53 14.59
C PRO A 196 9.44 -6.24 13.48
N ASP A 197 8.17 -5.87 13.29
CA ASP A 197 7.27 -6.32 12.22
C ASP A 197 7.88 -6.16 10.81
N THR A 198 8.54 -5.04 10.53
CA THR A 198 9.28 -4.84 9.26
C THR A 198 10.39 -5.89 9.09
N ARG A 199 11.13 -6.19 10.17
CA ARG A 199 12.22 -7.18 10.15
C ARG A 199 11.68 -8.61 9.97
N ASP A 200 10.57 -8.94 10.61
CA ASP A 200 9.94 -10.25 10.47
C ASP A 200 9.33 -10.42 9.07
N GLY A 201 8.64 -9.39 8.58
CA GLY A 201 8.14 -9.33 7.20
C GLY A 201 9.25 -9.50 6.17
N TYR A 202 10.40 -8.84 6.38
CA TYR A 202 11.61 -9.03 5.56
C TYR A 202 12.11 -10.47 5.62
N ALA A 203 12.31 -11.02 6.82
CA ALA A 203 12.86 -12.36 7.03
C ALA A 203 11.97 -13.43 6.36
N ILE A 204 10.65 -13.35 6.57
CA ILE A 204 9.66 -14.26 5.97
C ILE A 204 9.65 -14.13 4.45
N THR A 205 9.62 -12.90 3.92
CA THR A 205 9.59 -12.65 2.47
C THR A 205 10.87 -13.17 1.81
N LYS A 206 12.03 -12.86 2.37
CA LYS A 206 13.33 -13.33 1.87
C LYS A 206 13.44 -14.85 1.91
N ALA A 207 13.12 -15.48 3.04
CA ALA A 207 13.17 -16.93 3.19
C ALA A 207 12.24 -17.62 2.17
N THR A 208 11.07 -17.03 1.91
CA THR A 208 10.11 -17.53 0.92
C THR A 208 10.64 -17.39 -0.52
N LEU A 209 11.24 -16.25 -0.88
CA LEU A 209 11.82 -16.03 -2.21
C LEU A 209 12.97 -16.98 -2.54
N LEU A 210 13.81 -17.26 -1.53
CA LEU A 210 14.96 -18.17 -1.66
C LEU A 210 14.58 -19.64 -1.65
N ASN A 211 13.38 -19.99 -1.17
CA ASN A 211 12.92 -21.37 -1.17
C ASN A 211 12.61 -21.85 -2.60
N PRO A 212 13.27 -22.93 -3.10
CA PRO A 212 13.08 -23.41 -4.46
C PRO A 212 11.67 -23.97 -4.73
N LYS A 213 10.89 -24.28 -3.68
CA LYS A 213 9.48 -24.71 -3.81
C LYS A 213 8.63 -23.61 -4.48
N TYR A 214 8.89 -22.35 -4.13
CA TYR A 214 8.06 -21.23 -4.55
C TYR A 214 8.60 -20.59 -5.82
N GLU A 215 7.74 -20.50 -6.83
CA GLU A 215 7.99 -19.77 -8.07
C GLU A 215 7.43 -18.36 -8.03
N LYS A 216 6.46 -18.11 -7.15
CA LYS A 216 5.81 -16.82 -7.01
C LYS A 216 5.57 -16.47 -5.55
N VAL A 217 5.91 -15.23 -5.20
CA VAL A 217 5.66 -14.66 -3.88
C VAL A 217 4.87 -13.38 -4.05
N VAL A 218 3.72 -13.29 -3.38
CA VAL A 218 2.84 -12.13 -3.44
C VAL A 218 2.89 -11.42 -2.09
N LEU A 219 3.31 -10.16 -2.09
CA LEU A 219 3.35 -9.29 -0.92
C LEU A 219 2.23 -8.25 -1.01
N ILE A 220 1.25 -8.36 -0.12
CA ILE A 220 0.12 -7.43 0.00
C ILE A 220 0.35 -6.52 1.21
N LEU A 221 0.20 -5.22 1.01
CA LEU A 221 0.51 -4.21 2.01
C LEU A 221 -0.67 -3.26 2.18
N HIS A 222 -1.04 -2.91 3.41
CA HIS A 222 -2.08 -1.93 3.68
C HIS A 222 -1.59 -0.80 4.58
N SER A 223 -1.88 0.45 4.23
CA SER A 223 -1.59 1.63 5.08
C SER A 223 -0.11 1.73 5.50
N GLN A 224 0.21 1.66 6.81
CA GLN A 224 1.58 1.61 7.36
C GLN A 224 2.38 0.42 6.85
N GLY A 225 1.75 -0.73 6.60
CA GLY A 225 2.42 -1.86 5.94
C GLY A 225 3.01 -1.46 4.57
N GLY A 226 2.53 -0.38 3.94
CA GLY A 226 3.17 0.22 2.77
C GLY A 226 4.55 0.83 3.06
N ILE A 227 4.76 1.46 4.22
CA ILE A 227 6.07 1.95 4.70
C ILE A 227 6.98 0.76 4.96
N GLU A 228 6.52 -0.21 5.75
CA GLU A 228 7.27 -1.44 6.08
C GLU A 228 7.69 -2.16 4.79
N GLY A 229 6.74 -2.37 3.88
CA GLY A 229 7.02 -2.99 2.60
C GLY A 229 7.95 -2.20 1.70
N SER A 230 7.96 -0.86 1.75
CA SER A 230 8.96 -0.06 1.02
C SER A 230 10.38 -0.32 1.54
N LEU A 231 10.55 -0.43 2.86
CA LEU A 231 11.84 -0.77 3.49
C LEU A 231 12.25 -2.22 3.20
N ILE A 232 11.30 -3.16 3.26
CA ILE A 232 11.52 -4.57 2.90
C ILE A 232 12.03 -4.66 1.46
N ILE A 233 11.39 -3.96 0.52
CA ILE A 233 11.79 -3.97 -0.89
C ILE A 233 13.18 -3.36 -1.06
N ASP A 234 13.50 -2.27 -0.36
CA ASP A 234 14.84 -1.68 -0.39
C ASP A 234 15.93 -2.66 0.06
N TRP A 235 15.70 -3.41 1.15
CA TRP A 235 16.63 -4.44 1.60
C TRP A 235 16.73 -5.63 0.64
N LEU A 236 15.59 -6.09 0.09
CA LEU A 236 15.58 -7.17 -0.88
C LEU A 236 16.33 -6.79 -2.17
N LEU A 237 16.21 -5.53 -2.62
CA LEU A 237 16.94 -5.01 -3.78
C LEU A 237 18.45 -4.93 -3.55
N ASP A 238 18.88 -4.72 -2.31
CA ASP A 238 20.31 -4.67 -1.94
C ASP A 238 20.91 -6.07 -1.80
N GLU A 239 20.15 -7.04 -1.29
CA GLU A 239 20.69 -8.36 -0.92
C GLU A 239 20.42 -9.49 -1.93
N LEU A 240 19.35 -9.42 -2.72
CA LEU A 240 18.93 -10.54 -3.58
C LEU A 240 19.24 -10.30 -5.07
N PRO A 241 19.63 -11.37 -5.80
CA PRO A 241 19.81 -11.27 -7.23
C PRO A 241 18.46 -11.15 -7.96
N GLU A 242 18.51 -10.59 -9.17
CA GLU A 242 17.32 -10.23 -9.94
C GLU A 242 16.42 -11.43 -10.26
N ASN A 243 17.00 -12.58 -10.61
CA ASN A 243 16.23 -13.79 -10.90
C ASN A 243 15.36 -14.26 -9.72
N VAL A 244 15.80 -13.98 -8.49
CA VAL A 244 15.01 -14.26 -7.28
C VAL A 244 13.94 -13.19 -7.09
N LEU A 245 14.28 -11.90 -7.25
CA LEU A 245 13.34 -10.78 -7.12
C LEU A 245 12.22 -10.79 -8.16
N ARG A 246 12.45 -11.36 -9.34
CA ARG A 246 11.43 -11.53 -10.38
C ARG A 246 10.25 -12.41 -9.96
N LYS A 247 10.43 -13.26 -8.94
CA LYS A 247 9.34 -14.06 -8.34
C LYS A 247 8.35 -13.20 -7.54
N LEU A 248 8.73 -11.98 -7.17
CA LEU A 248 7.98 -11.11 -6.27
C LEU A 248 6.95 -10.26 -7.04
N GLU A 249 5.72 -10.26 -6.55
CA GLU A 249 4.67 -9.31 -6.91
C GLU A 249 4.24 -8.52 -5.67
N VAL A 250 4.02 -7.21 -5.82
CA VAL A 250 3.67 -6.33 -4.70
C VAL A 250 2.38 -5.58 -4.99
N TYR A 251 1.45 -5.63 -4.04
CA TYR A 251 0.15 -4.98 -4.15
C TYR A 251 -0.10 -4.15 -2.89
N THR A 252 -0.29 -2.84 -3.04
CA THR A 252 -0.49 -1.96 -1.88
C THR A 252 -1.87 -1.32 -1.90
N PHE A 253 -2.52 -1.22 -0.75
CA PHE A 253 -3.78 -0.52 -0.55
C PHE A 253 -3.58 0.63 0.45
N GLY A 254 -4.00 1.85 0.12
CA GLY A 254 -3.93 2.94 1.10
C GLY A 254 -2.50 3.36 1.50
N ASN A 255 -1.51 3.17 0.64
CA ASN A 255 -0.07 3.19 0.99
C ASN A 255 0.42 4.52 1.63
N ALA A 256 0.93 4.41 2.87
CA ALA A 256 1.45 5.51 3.68
C ALA A 256 2.91 5.90 3.40
N ALA A 257 3.64 5.12 2.59
CA ALA A 257 5.06 5.34 2.33
C ALA A 257 5.33 6.73 1.72
N ASN A 258 6.60 7.12 1.72
CA ASN A 258 7.08 8.28 0.98
C ASN A 258 7.87 7.89 -0.27
N HIS A 259 8.17 6.61 -0.46
CA HIS A 259 8.84 6.07 -1.63
C HIS A 259 8.41 4.62 -1.89
N PHE A 260 8.73 4.13 -3.09
CA PHE A 260 8.65 2.71 -3.44
C PHE A 260 9.62 2.46 -4.59
N ASN A 261 10.75 1.81 -4.31
CA ASN A 261 11.84 1.63 -5.27
C ASN A 261 11.64 0.37 -6.12
N ASN A 262 12.06 0.45 -7.37
CA ASN A 262 12.17 -0.67 -8.30
C ASN A 262 13.04 -0.19 -9.49
N PRO A 263 14.37 -0.18 -9.34
CA PRO A 263 15.27 0.36 -10.35
C PRO A 263 15.13 -0.41 -11.67
N TYR A 264 15.29 0.31 -12.78
CA TYR A 264 15.42 -0.32 -14.08
C TYR A 264 16.88 -0.74 -14.27
N LYS A 265 17.13 -1.97 -14.72
CA LYS A 265 18.46 -2.38 -15.19
C LYS A 265 18.37 -2.67 -16.68
N SER A 266 18.97 -1.78 -17.47
CA SER A 266 19.14 -1.99 -18.91
C SER A 266 20.11 -3.16 -19.12
N LEU A 267 19.75 -4.11 -19.97
CA LEU A 267 20.60 -5.22 -20.44
C LEU A 267 21.79 -4.73 -21.31
N LEU A 268 22.42 -3.59 -20.98
CA LEU A 268 23.61 -3.07 -21.67
C LEU A 268 24.90 -3.84 -21.29
N GLY A 269 24.80 -5.15 -21.04
CA GLY A 269 25.93 -6.00 -20.66
C GLY A 269 25.84 -7.46 -21.11
N SER A 270 24.69 -7.95 -21.59
CA SER A 270 24.59 -9.28 -22.19
C SER A 270 24.76 -9.17 -23.70
N GLY A 271 25.99 -9.28 -24.18
CA GLY A 271 26.35 -9.31 -25.60
C GLY A 271 25.96 -10.59 -26.32
N GLU A 272 24.79 -11.17 -26.05
CA GLU A 272 24.29 -12.34 -26.75
C GLU A 272 22.81 -12.13 -27.15
N THR A 273 22.61 -11.89 -28.44
CA THR A 273 21.31 -11.99 -29.10
C THR A 273 20.77 -13.41 -28.95
N PRO A 274 19.60 -13.63 -28.30
CA PRO A 274 18.96 -14.94 -28.31
C PRO A 274 18.48 -15.25 -29.74
N ALA A 275 18.77 -16.46 -30.20
CA ALA A 275 18.29 -16.96 -31.49
C ALA A 275 16.76 -16.86 -31.57
N SER A 276 16.28 -16.29 -32.67
CA SER A 276 14.89 -16.07 -33.00
C SER A 276 14.18 -17.41 -33.24
N ASP A 277 13.33 -17.84 -32.31
CA ASP A 277 12.26 -18.83 -32.58
C ASP A 277 11.17 -18.86 -31.50
N SER A 278 10.64 -17.69 -31.12
CA SER A 278 9.41 -17.62 -30.33
C SER A 278 8.47 -16.50 -30.81
N THR A 279 7.20 -16.86 -30.97
CA THR A 279 6.08 -16.02 -31.42
C THR A 279 5.59 -15.03 -30.36
N ILE A 280 6.44 -14.64 -29.42
CA ILE A 280 6.17 -13.59 -28.45
C ILE A 280 6.50 -12.26 -29.14
N SER A 281 5.65 -11.25 -29.00
CA SER A 281 6.01 -9.92 -29.48
C SER A 281 7.31 -9.51 -28.76
N ASN A 282 8.42 -9.38 -29.50
CA ASN A 282 9.76 -9.12 -28.97
C ASN A 282 9.85 -7.88 -28.04
N GLN A 283 8.79 -7.06 -27.97
CA GLN A 283 8.70 -5.84 -27.18
C GLN A 283 8.18 -6.06 -25.75
N ASP A 284 7.27 -7.01 -25.51
CA ASP A 284 6.76 -7.27 -24.15
C ASP A 284 7.80 -7.99 -23.28
N ALA A 285 8.58 -8.89 -23.89
CA ALA A 285 9.71 -9.56 -23.25
C ALA A 285 10.84 -8.59 -22.86
N LEU A 286 11.10 -7.56 -23.67
CA LEU A 286 12.11 -6.52 -23.41
C LEU A 286 11.71 -5.61 -22.24
N VAL A 287 10.44 -5.23 -22.13
CA VAL A 287 9.93 -4.39 -21.02
C VAL A 287 9.87 -5.14 -19.68
N GLN A 288 9.74 -6.47 -19.71
CA GLN A 288 9.87 -7.31 -18.52
C GLN A 288 11.32 -7.53 -18.10
N ALA A 289 12.25 -7.56 -19.06
CA ALA A 289 13.66 -7.75 -18.82
C ALA A 289 14.37 -6.55 -18.15
N GLU A 290 13.65 -5.43 -17.94
CA GLU A 290 14.23 -4.19 -17.41
C GLU A 290 13.94 -3.93 -15.92
N LYS A 291 13.10 -4.71 -15.23
CA LYS A 291 12.69 -4.43 -13.83
C LYS A 291 13.13 -5.51 -12.85
N SER A 292 13.56 -5.10 -11.65
CA SER A 292 13.96 -6.04 -10.59
C SER A 292 12.78 -6.79 -9.97
N VAL A 293 11.72 -6.07 -9.60
CA VAL A 293 10.44 -6.65 -9.16
C VAL A 293 9.45 -6.58 -10.32
N LEU A 294 8.85 -7.72 -10.69
CA LEU A 294 8.10 -7.85 -11.94
C LEU A 294 6.83 -7.00 -11.95
N HIS A 295 6.07 -7.06 -10.84
CA HIS A 295 4.77 -6.40 -10.73
C HIS A 295 4.64 -5.63 -9.42
N ILE A 296 4.30 -4.34 -9.55
CA ILE A 296 3.95 -3.47 -8.42
C ILE A 296 2.69 -2.70 -8.81
N GLU A 297 1.62 -2.84 -8.03
CA GLU A 297 0.39 -2.07 -8.17
C GLU A 297 -0.01 -1.38 -6.86
N HIS A 298 -0.48 -0.15 -6.97
CA HIS A 298 -0.94 0.65 -5.83
C HIS A 298 -2.41 1.05 -6.03
N TYR A 299 -3.25 0.68 -5.09
CA TYR A 299 -4.68 0.95 -5.05
C TYR A 299 -4.95 2.08 -4.07
N VAL A 300 -5.52 3.18 -4.57
CA VAL A 300 -5.52 4.47 -3.87
C VAL A 300 -6.91 5.12 -3.94
N ASN A 301 -7.45 5.48 -2.78
CA ASN A 301 -8.63 6.34 -2.68
C ASN A 301 -8.22 7.81 -2.63
N ALA A 302 -8.73 8.64 -3.54
CA ALA A 302 -8.33 10.04 -3.68
C ALA A 302 -8.59 10.91 -2.43
N PHE A 303 -9.55 10.52 -1.61
CA PHE A 303 -9.95 11.21 -0.37
C PHE A 303 -9.63 10.40 0.89
N ASP A 304 -8.85 9.33 0.78
CA ASP A 304 -8.30 8.62 1.93
C ASP A 304 -7.19 9.47 2.57
N PHE A 305 -7.33 9.73 3.87
CA PHE A 305 -6.40 10.52 4.65
C PHE A 305 -4.95 10.04 4.47
N VAL A 306 -4.69 8.74 4.61
CA VAL A 306 -3.34 8.17 4.51
C VAL A 306 -2.79 8.32 3.09
N CYS A 307 -3.63 8.11 2.07
CA CYS A 307 -3.24 8.32 0.69
C CYS A 307 -2.84 9.78 0.40
N VAL A 308 -3.57 10.75 0.98
CA VAL A 308 -3.34 12.19 0.75
C VAL A 308 -1.96 12.64 1.24
N TRP A 309 -1.50 12.14 2.39
CA TRP A 309 -0.17 12.45 2.93
C TRP A 309 0.90 11.38 2.65
N GLY A 310 0.54 10.27 2.00
CA GLY A 310 1.43 9.21 1.50
C GLY A 310 1.54 9.23 -0.01
N VAL A 311 1.14 8.13 -0.67
CA VAL A 311 1.34 7.90 -2.11
C VAL A 311 0.90 9.06 -3.01
N LEU A 312 -0.22 9.75 -2.76
CA LEU A 312 -0.68 10.86 -3.62
C LEU A 312 0.22 12.10 -3.54
N GLN A 313 0.88 12.30 -2.41
CA GLN A 313 1.83 13.40 -2.23
C GLN A 313 3.15 13.11 -2.96
N PHE A 314 3.65 11.89 -2.80
CA PHE A 314 5.02 11.53 -3.19
C PHE A 314 5.13 10.91 -4.58
N ALA A 315 4.07 10.30 -5.11
CA ALA A 315 4.07 9.73 -6.47
C ALA A 315 4.37 10.77 -7.56
N ARG A 316 4.12 12.04 -7.27
CA ARG A 316 4.33 13.19 -8.15
C ARG A 316 5.80 13.65 -8.22
N VAL A 317 6.63 13.11 -7.33
CA VAL A 317 8.08 13.30 -7.35
C VAL A 317 8.66 12.27 -8.32
N PRO A 318 9.36 12.72 -9.38
CA PRO A 318 9.98 11.80 -10.33
C PRO A 318 10.85 10.78 -9.61
N ASN A 319 10.78 9.52 -10.06
CA ASN A 319 11.57 8.40 -9.54
C ASN A 319 11.38 8.06 -8.05
N ARG A 320 10.34 8.59 -7.38
CA ARG A 320 10.09 8.28 -5.97
C ARG A 320 9.16 7.10 -5.73
N TYR A 321 8.24 6.85 -6.64
CA TYR A 321 7.29 5.74 -6.58
C TYR A 321 7.33 4.94 -7.88
N MET A 322 7.54 3.64 -7.79
CA MET A 322 7.52 2.69 -8.90
C MET A 322 6.32 1.76 -8.77
N GLY A 323 5.70 1.41 -9.91
CA GLY A 323 4.50 0.58 -9.93
C GLY A 323 3.27 1.35 -10.40
N ARG A 324 2.29 0.64 -10.99
CA ARG A 324 1.07 1.24 -11.55
C ARG A 324 0.16 1.71 -10.41
N ILE A 325 -0.29 2.95 -10.44
CA ILE A 325 -1.18 3.52 -9.42
C ILE A 325 -2.59 3.65 -9.98
N PHE A 326 -3.55 3.05 -9.29
CA PHE A 326 -4.99 3.14 -9.56
C PHE A 326 -5.62 4.10 -8.55
N VAL A 327 -6.04 5.28 -9.00
CA VAL A 327 -6.66 6.31 -8.15
C VAL A 327 -8.17 6.32 -8.37
N ARG A 328 -8.90 5.81 -7.39
CA ARG A 328 -10.35 5.88 -7.29
C ARG A 328 -10.79 7.24 -6.77
N SER A 329 -11.77 7.85 -7.41
CA SER A 329 -12.44 9.07 -6.91
C SER A 329 -13.40 8.76 -5.75
N GLY A 330 -12.86 8.32 -4.61
CA GLY A 330 -13.63 8.01 -3.39
C GLY A 330 -12.79 8.17 -2.12
N SER A 331 -13.45 8.05 -0.97
CA SER A 331 -12.85 7.99 0.37
C SER A 331 -12.86 6.55 0.90
N GLY A 332 -12.39 6.40 2.14
CA GLY A 332 -12.35 5.15 2.88
C GLY A 332 -10.92 4.61 2.99
N HIS A 333 -10.52 4.18 4.18
CA HIS A 333 -9.17 3.68 4.43
C HIS A 333 -9.10 2.19 4.81
N GLN A 334 -10.07 1.68 5.59
CA GLN A 334 -10.13 0.26 6.00
C GLN A 334 -10.01 -0.72 4.82
N LEU A 335 -9.20 -1.78 4.99
CA LEU A 335 -8.83 -2.69 3.91
C LEU A 335 -10.05 -3.44 3.38
N ASN A 336 -10.76 -4.16 4.24
CA ASN A 336 -11.89 -4.98 3.81
C ASN A 336 -13.03 -4.08 3.35
N GLN A 337 -13.41 -3.12 4.19
CA GLN A 337 -14.60 -2.29 3.94
C GLN A 337 -14.46 -1.35 2.75
N HIS A 338 -13.32 -0.69 2.57
CA HIS A 338 -13.20 0.38 1.57
C HIS A 338 -12.46 -0.03 0.31
N TYR A 339 -11.51 -0.96 0.43
CA TYR A 339 -10.74 -1.46 -0.71
C TYR A 339 -11.32 -2.77 -1.24
N LEU A 340 -11.33 -3.85 -0.45
CA LEU A 340 -11.74 -5.17 -0.94
C LEU A 340 -13.23 -5.24 -1.30
N ASN A 341 -14.13 -4.59 -0.57
CA ASN A 341 -15.55 -4.57 -0.95
C ASN A 341 -15.84 -3.75 -2.19
N THR A 342 -15.05 -2.71 -2.43
CA THR A 342 -15.13 -1.92 -3.64
C THR A 342 -14.58 -2.67 -4.85
N MET A 343 -13.41 -3.30 -4.69
CA MET A 343 -12.64 -3.87 -5.79
C MET A 343 -13.01 -5.33 -6.06
N PHE A 344 -13.27 -6.11 -5.01
CA PHE A 344 -13.50 -7.55 -5.00
C PHE A 344 -14.77 -7.91 -4.23
N THR A 345 -15.90 -7.32 -4.63
CA THR A 345 -17.21 -7.57 -4.01
C THR A 345 -17.53 -9.07 -3.98
N LEU A 346 -17.80 -9.62 -2.79
CA LEU A 346 -18.21 -11.02 -2.64
C LEU A 346 -19.71 -11.18 -2.87
N GLY A 347 -20.09 -12.26 -3.53
CA GLY A 347 -21.45 -12.77 -3.58
C GLY A 347 -21.82 -13.58 -2.32
N PRO A 348 -23.07 -14.06 -2.24
CA PRO A 348 -23.55 -14.87 -1.12
C PRO A 348 -22.76 -16.18 -0.89
N ASP A 349 -22.10 -16.68 -1.92
CA ASP A 349 -21.26 -17.88 -1.92
C ASP A 349 -19.80 -17.62 -1.50
N ARG A 350 -19.49 -16.41 -1.00
CA ARG A 350 -18.14 -15.94 -0.67
C ARG A 350 -17.18 -15.99 -1.87
N ARG A 351 -17.69 -15.97 -3.10
CA ARG A 351 -16.91 -15.80 -4.33
C ARG A 351 -16.97 -14.35 -4.80
N VAL A 352 -15.90 -13.87 -5.39
CA VAL A 352 -15.83 -12.53 -5.99
C VAL A 352 -16.73 -12.49 -7.23
N LEU A 353 -17.58 -11.47 -7.32
CA LEU A 353 -18.41 -11.22 -8.50
C LEU A 353 -17.54 -10.89 -9.71
N ASP A 354 -17.92 -11.39 -10.90
CA ASP A 354 -17.17 -11.13 -12.14
C ASP A 354 -17.17 -9.67 -12.59
N THR A 355 -18.12 -8.89 -12.07
CA THR A 355 -18.27 -7.47 -12.36
C THR A 355 -18.65 -6.72 -11.09
N ASN A 356 -18.19 -5.49 -10.95
CA ASN A 356 -18.66 -4.57 -9.93
C ASN A 356 -18.50 -3.12 -10.41
N LYS A 357 -19.12 -2.19 -9.69
CA LYS A 357 -19.16 -0.77 -10.10
C LYS A 357 -17.77 -0.20 -10.35
N PHE A 358 -16.77 -0.53 -9.54
CA PHE A 358 -15.42 0.02 -9.65
C PHE A 358 -14.63 -0.63 -10.78
N MET A 359 -14.64 -1.95 -10.86
CA MET A 359 -13.87 -2.71 -11.84
C MET A 359 -14.36 -2.51 -13.28
N GLU A 360 -15.62 -2.09 -13.45
CA GLU A 360 -16.21 -1.72 -14.74
C GLU A 360 -16.01 -0.25 -15.13
N MET A 361 -15.43 0.60 -14.26
CA MET A 361 -15.18 2.02 -14.56
C MET A 361 -14.15 2.16 -15.68
N GLY A 362 -14.29 3.22 -16.48
CA GLY A 362 -13.29 3.57 -17.50
C GLY A 362 -11.96 3.97 -16.84
N ALA A 363 -10.88 3.37 -17.30
CA ALA A 363 -9.53 3.69 -16.88
C ALA A 363 -8.95 4.79 -17.78
N ARG A 364 -8.67 5.95 -17.18
CA ARG A 364 -8.01 7.06 -17.86
C ARG A 364 -6.54 7.09 -17.48
N THR A 365 -5.69 6.94 -18.48
CA THR A 365 -4.25 6.95 -18.24
C THR A 365 -3.71 8.36 -18.04
N VAL A 366 -2.88 8.56 -17.01
CA VAL A 366 -2.28 9.85 -16.67
C VAL A 366 -0.80 9.71 -16.33
N GLU A 367 -0.03 10.78 -16.51
CA GLU A 367 1.32 10.87 -15.99
C GLU A 367 1.31 11.04 -14.45
N TYR A 368 2.36 10.56 -13.78
CA TYR A 368 2.50 10.63 -12.33
C TYR A 368 2.35 12.05 -11.78
N GLU A 369 2.86 13.04 -12.51
CA GLU A 369 2.84 14.46 -12.15
C GLU A 369 1.43 15.06 -12.11
N LYS A 370 0.52 14.46 -12.88
CA LYS A 370 -0.87 14.91 -13.10
C LYS A 370 -1.87 14.27 -12.13
N ILE A 371 -1.44 13.38 -11.24
CA ILE A 371 -2.24 12.92 -10.11
C ILE A 371 -2.45 14.12 -9.17
N LEU A 372 -3.56 14.84 -9.33
CA LEU A 372 -3.87 16.06 -8.57
C LEU A 372 -4.73 15.72 -7.35
N PRO A 373 -4.34 16.12 -6.12
CA PRO A 373 -5.16 15.91 -4.92
C PRO A 373 -6.38 16.84 -4.81
N LYS A 374 -6.52 17.87 -5.65
CA LYS A 374 -7.49 18.96 -5.43
C LYS A 374 -8.15 19.43 -6.74
N HIS A 375 -9.49 19.37 -6.75
CA HIS A 375 -10.45 20.21 -7.49
C HIS A 375 -10.67 20.04 -9.00
N VAL A 376 -10.04 19.10 -9.70
CA VAL A 376 -10.53 18.79 -11.05
C VAL A 376 -11.72 17.85 -10.85
N ARG A 377 -12.94 18.32 -11.14
CA ARG A 377 -14.16 17.52 -11.40
C ARG A 377 -13.76 16.09 -11.79
N HIS A 378 -13.59 15.21 -10.81
CA HIS A 378 -13.40 13.80 -11.12
C HIS A 378 -14.75 13.43 -11.71
N LYS A 379 -14.78 13.11 -13.00
CA LYS A 379 -15.96 12.45 -13.55
C LYS A 379 -16.15 11.24 -12.64
N ARG A 380 -17.29 11.18 -11.96
CA ARG A 380 -17.62 10.16 -10.94
C ARG A 380 -17.47 8.72 -11.44
N ASN A 381 -17.23 8.53 -12.73
CA ASN A 381 -17.19 7.27 -13.47
C ASN A 381 -15.81 6.94 -14.09
N GLU A 382 -14.73 7.68 -13.78
CA GLU A 382 -13.38 7.41 -14.29
C GLU A 382 -12.37 7.15 -13.16
N VAL A 383 -11.46 6.20 -13.39
CA VAL A 383 -10.32 5.88 -12.50
C VAL A 383 -9.05 6.32 -13.19
N LEU A 384 -8.19 7.05 -12.46
CA LEU A 384 -6.90 7.46 -13.01
C LEU A 384 -5.91 6.31 -12.85
N VAL A 385 -5.25 5.93 -13.93
CA VAL A 385 -4.21 4.90 -13.91
C VAL A 385 -2.91 5.55 -14.36
N THR A 386 -1.83 5.41 -13.58
CA THR A 386 -0.55 5.94 -14.04
C THR A 386 -0.03 5.17 -15.24
N ASN A 387 0.44 5.91 -16.24
CA ASN A 387 1.21 5.35 -17.35
C ASN A 387 2.45 4.62 -16.79
N LYS A 388 2.90 3.55 -17.44
CA LYS A 388 4.30 3.11 -17.29
C LYS A 388 5.18 4.32 -17.65
N ARG A 389 6.20 4.64 -16.84
CA ARG A 389 6.98 5.89 -16.98
C ARG A 389 7.72 5.97 -18.33
N PRO A 390 8.17 7.17 -18.75
CA PRO A 390 8.68 7.47 -20.10
C PRO A 390 10.02 6.83 -20.53
N SER A 391 10.52 5.78 -19.87
CA SER A 391 11.51 4.90 -20.52
C SER A 391 10.84 3.92 -21.49
N ASP A 392 9.51 3.74 -21.41
CA ASP A 392 8.66 3.19 -22.50
C ASP A 392 8.51 4.18 -23.67
N ARG A 393 9.56 4.94 -24.00
CA ARG A 393 9.61 5.82 -25.18
C ARG A 393 9.89 4.99 -26.42
N ASP A 394 8.91 4.18 -26.79
CA ASP A 394 8.51 4.01 -28.18
C ASP A 394 7.09 3.47 -28.22
N ARG A 395 6.13 4.40 -28.13
CA ARG A 395 4.76 4.31 -28.67
C ARG A 395 4.04 5.63 -28.40
N THR A 396 4.58 6.71 -28.97
CA THR A 396 3.66 7.72 -29.51
C THR A 396 3.16 7.12 -30.81
N VAL A 397 2.10 6.31 -30.73
CA VAL A 397 1.35 5.98 -31.94
C VAL A 397 0.76 7.30 -32.42
N GLN A 398 1.47 7.94 -33.35
CA GLN A 398 0.84 8.70 -34.40
C GLN A 398 -0.09 7.73 -35.12
N SER A 399 -1.28 7.53 -34.55
CA SER A 399 -2.44 7.03 -35.28
C SER A 399 -2.94 8.23 -36.09
N GLY A 400 -2.17 8.54 -37.12
CA GLY A 400 -2.69 9.15 -38.33
C GLY A 400 -3.14 8.01 -39.24
N LEU A 401 -4.20 7.30 -38.83
CA LEU A 401 -5.02 6.50 -39.72
C LEU A 401 -6.37 6.33 -39.03
N GLU A 402 -7.30 7.14 -39.52
CA GLU A 402 -8.73 6.99 -39.37
C GLU A 402 -9.10 5.51 -39.60
N ASN A 403 -9.46 4.81 -38.54
CA ASN A 403 -10.32 3.63 -38.64
C ASN A 403 -11.28 3.65 -37.46
N GLN A 404 -12.51 4.07 -37.77
CA GLN A 404 -13.67 4.06 -36.89
C GLN A 404 -14.14 2.62 -36.63
N HIS A 405 -13.35 1.84 -35.89
CA HIS A 405 -13.88 0.68 -35.19
C HIS A 405 -13.93 1.00 -33.69
N GLU A 406 -15.11 0.87 -33.12
CA GLU A 406 -15.45 1.10 -31.71
C GLU A 406 -14.48 0.38 -30.75
N GLN A 407 -13.35 1.01 -30.41
CA GLN A 407 -12.51 0.52 -29.32
C GLN A 407 -13.25 0.78 -28.01
N ARG A 408 -13.77 -0.30 -27.42
CA ARG A 408 -14.37 -0.28 -26.10
C ARG A 408 -13.42 0.46 -25.13
N PRO A 409 -13.92 1.39 -24.30
CA PRO A 409 -13.07 2.08 -23.33
C PRO A 409 -12.46 1.04 -22.37
N LEU A 410 -11.13 1.10 -22.19
CA LEU A 410 -10.39 0.25 -21.26
C LEU A 410 -10.98 0.39 -19.85
N LYS A 411 -11.21 -0.74 -19.17
CA LYS A 411 -11.73 -0.76 -17.81
C LYS A 411 -10.64 -1.02 -16.81
N VAL A 412 -10.91 -0.73 -15.53
CA VAL A 412 -9.96 -1.03 -14.44
C VAL A 412 -9.60 -2.52 -14.41
N LYS A 413 -10.58 -3.40 -14.59
CA LYS A 413 -10.36 -4.85 -14.63
C LYS A 413 -9.44 -5.34 -15.74
N ASP A 414 -9.39 -4.62 -16.86
CA ASP A 414 -8.55 -4.98 -17.99
C ASP A 414 -7.07 -4.63 -17.71
N LEU A 415 -6.82 -3.74 -16.75
CA LEU A 415 -5.49 -3.24 -16.39
C LEU A 415 -4.98 -3.78 -15.05
N SER A 416 -5.84 -4.18 -14.14
CA SER A 416 -5.45 -4.71 -12.82
C SER A 416 -4.99 -6.16 -12.96
N ARG A 417 -3.71 -6.41 -12.65
CA ARG A 417 -3.21 -7.79 -12.56
C ARG A 417 -3.80 -8.50 -11.35
N LEU A 418 -3.90 -7.82 -10.21
CA LEU A 418 -4.48 -8.41 -8.99
C LEU A 418 -5.90 -8.93 -9.20
N TRP A 419 -6.69 -8.25 -10.04
CA TRP A 419 -8.05 -8.67 -10.41
C TRP A 419 -8.11 -10.07 -11.04
N GLN A 420 -7.07 -10.48 -11.75
CA GLN A 420 -7.02 -11.77 -12.43
C GLN A 420 -6.89 -12.94 -11.44
N TYR A 421 -6.42 -12.68 -10.22
CA TYR A 421 -6.31 -13.70 -9.17
C TYR A 421 -7.64 -14.06 -8.49
N ARG A 422 -8.71 -13.28 -8.73
CA ARG A 422 -10.00 -13.49 -8.07
C ARG A 422 -10.50 -14.93 -8.26
N ASN A 423 -11.15 -15.49 -7.24
CA ASN A 423 -11.73 -16.84 -7.27
C ASN A 423 -10.74 -17.97 -7.60
N GLY A 424 -9.46 -17.83 -7.24
CA GLY A 424 -8.46 -18.85 -7.57
C GLY A 424 -7.92 -18.75 -9.00
N GLY A 425 -8.18 -17.66 -9.72
CA GLY A 425 -7.60 -17.44 -11.05
C GLY A 425 -6.10 -17.15 -10.97
N SER A 426 -5.38 -17.27 -12.08
CA SER A 426 -3.97 -16.87 -12.16
C SER A 426 -3.79 -16.00 -13.40
N PRO A 427 -3.11 -14.85 -13.30
CA PRO A 427 -2.76 -14.07 -14.47
C PRO A 427 -1.75 -14.85 -15.33
N VAL A 428 -1.82 -14.64 -16.64
CA VAL A 428 -0.80 -15.15 -17.55
C VAL A 428 0.46 -14.29 -17.39
N ASP A 429 1.60 -14.93 -17.15
CA ASP A 429 2.90 -14.29 -17.24
C ASP A 429 3.19 -14.09 -18.74
N GLY A 430 3.12 -12.82 -19.18
CA GLY A 430 3.28 -12.44 -20.59
C GLY A 430 4.73 -12.44 -21.06
#